data_AF-A0A845YRD4-F1
#
_entry.id   AF-A0A845YRD4-F1
#
_cell.length_a   1.000
_cell.length_b   1.000
_cell.length_c   1.000
_cell.angle_alpha   90.00
_cell.angle_beta   90.00
_cell.angle_gamma   90.00
#
_symmetry.space_group_name_H-M   'P 1'
#
loop_
_entity.id
_entity.type
_entity.pdbx_description
1 polymer ?
#
loop_
_entity_poly.entity_id
_entity_poly.type
_entity_poly.pdbx_seq_one_letter_code
_entity_poly.pdbx_strand_id
1 'polypeptide(L)'
;MKSDDYQFNTQIEEYYLEEEYDKFDPPSSGTWWGPYFWPVRGHLSASTERSRSIKDLYSTFLTTNIVPQDKKGNGSVWSSFETHLQTNFKELQHKIYVVSGVYGTGGGQSNPNIFQEFQAQTNPEEKIAVPDKLWKVVMGFYKGSTSEYPDYAYGVLVPNNALDVLEIEYNNKGKPRKVTSKKWSDFRYTIKELETILNRDLEDSGESFEYDFLSNITDPQIKKNLKEKGQSFV
;
A
#
# COMPACT_ATOMS: atom_id res chain seq x y z
N MET A 1 23.38 -3.13 -17.80
CA MET A 1 24.45 -2.52 -16.98
C MET A 1 25.43 -3.62 -16.63
N LYS A 2 26.74 -3.34 -16.66
CA LYS A 2 27.75 -4.31 -16.19
C LYS A 2 27.65 -4.42 -14.67
N SER A 3 27.89 -5.60 -14.11
CA SER A 3 27.75 -5.90 -12.67
C SER A 3 28.65 -5.06 -11.76
N ASP A 4 29.63 -4.36 -12.35
CA ASP A 4 30.76 -3.79 -11.62
C ASP A 4 30.61 -2.28 -11.37
N ASP A 5 29.55 -1.65 -11.88
CA ASP A 5 29.29 -0.21 -11.70
C ASP A 5 28.57 0.11 -10.37
N TYR A 6 28.19 -0.91 -9.59
CA TYR A 6 27.44 -0.73 -8.34
C TYR A 6 28.10 -1.47 -7.18
N GLN A 7 28.70 -0.72 -6.26
CA GLN A 7 29.18 -1.22 -4.97
C GLN A 7 28.13 -0.93 -3.90
N PHE A 8 27.25 -1.90 -3.65
CA PHE A 8 26.12 -1.86 -2.70
C PHE A 8 26.51 -1.22 -1.36
N ASN A 9 27.64 -1.66 -0.84
CA ASN A 9 28.20 -1.21 0.42
C ASN A 9 28.39 0.32 0.43
N THR A 10 29.08 0.87 -0.55
CA THR A 10 29.43 2.32 -0.58
C THR A 10 28.27 3.29 -0.84
N GLN A 11 27.10 2.83 -1.31
CA GLN A 11 26.03 3.73 -1.80
C GLN A 11 24.70 3.63 -1.04
N ILE A 12 24.50 2.56 -0.27
CA ILE A 12 23.31 2.41 0.58
C ILE A 12 23.71 2.02 2.02
N GLU A 13 24.92 1.53 2.36
CA GLU A 13 25.21 1.17 3.78
C GLU A 13 24.99 2.32 4.76
N GLU A 14 25.18 3.58 4.35
CA GLU A 14 24.92 4.72 5.21
C GLU A 14 23.41 4.94 5.49
N TYR A 15 22.51 4.32 4.70
CA TYR A 15 21.06 4.53 4.72
C TYR A 15 20.22 3.24 4.85
N TYR A 16 20.76 2.07 4.52
CA TYR A 16 20.15 0.75 4.75
C TYR A 16 20.97 0.06 5.83
N LEU A 17 20.55 0.28 7.06
CA LEU A 17 21.02 -0.47 8.21
C LEU A 17 20.12 -1.69 8.31
N GLU A 18 20.67 -2.89 8.09
CA GLU A 18 19.95 -4.16 8.26
C GLU A 18 19.28 -4.21 9.65
N GLU A 19 19.95 -3.67 10.67
CA GLU A 19 19.41 -3.48 12.01
C GLU A 19 18.11 -2.64 12.05
N GLU A 20 17.98 -1.62 11.19
CA GLU A 20 16.76 -0.82 11.09
C GLU A 20 15.65 -1.58 10.38
N TYR A 21 15.99 -2.35 9.34
CA TYR A 21 15.05 -3.22 8.66
C TYR A 21 14.53 -4.36 9.56
N ASP A 22 15.37 -4.83 10.49
CA ASP A 22 15.05 -5.84 11.49
C ASP A 22 14.19 -5.28 12.64
N LYS A 23 14.14 -3.96 12.87
CA LYS A 23 13.16 -3.35 13.78
C LYS A 23 11.72 -3.74 13.44
N PHE A 24 11.45 -3.95 12.15
CA PHE A 24 10.12 -4.30 11.65
C PHE A 24 9.84 -5.81 11.66
N ASP A 25 10.78 -6.64 12.11
CA ASP A 25 10.53 -8.06 12.34
C ASP A 25 9.82 -8.23 13.70
N PRO A 26 8.62 -8.85 13.75
CA PRO A 26 7.95 -9.05 15.02
C PRO A 26 8.80 -9.94 15.93
N PRO A 27 8.89 -9.65 17.24
CA PRO A 27 9.67 -10.48 18.15
C PRO A 27 9.19 -11.93 18.07
N SER A 28 10.14 -12.85 17.90
CA SER A 28 9.86 -14.28 17.94
C SER A 28 9.34 -14.64 19.33
N SER A 29 8.03 -14.55 19.55
CA SER A 29 7.42 -14.99 20.79
C SER A 29 7.74 -16.48 20.93
N GLY A 30 8.48 -16.86 21.98
CA GLY A 30 8.90 -18.25 22.28
C GLY A 30 7.75 -19.23 22.55
N THR A 31 6.56 -18.94 22.04
CA THR A 31 5.38 -19.77 22.01
C THR A 31 5.29 -20.52 20.68
N TRP A 32 4.96 -21.81 20.74
CA TRP A 32 4.68 -22.68 19.57
C TRP A 32 3.56 -22.19 18.63
N TRP A 33 2.91 -21.06 18.94
CA TRP A 33 1.86 -20.38 18.16
C TRP A 33 2.29 -19.02 17.59
N GLY A 34 3.51 -18.56 17.91
CA GLY A 34 4.09 -17.27 17.52
C GLY A 34 4.30 -16.95 16.02
N PRO A 35 4.07 -17.85 15.04
CA PRO A 35 4.29 -17.54 13.63
C PRO A 35 3.08 -17.78 12.69
N TYR A 36 1.87 -17.34 13.04
CA TYR A 36 0.80 -17.09 12.04
C TYR A 36 0.77 -15.61 11.55
N PHE A 37 1.95 -14.96 11.69
CA PHE A 37 2.51 -13.79 11.00
C PHE A 37 1.59 -12.60 10.71
N TRP A 38 1.61 -11.70 11.67
CA TRP A 38 1.19 -10.32 11.61
C TRP A 38 2.19 -9.51 12.47
N PRO A 39 2.68 -8.33 12.04
CA PRO A 39 2.66 -7.77 10.67
C PRO A 39 3.85 -8.28 9.82
N VAL A 40 3.74 -8.19 8.50
CA VAL A 40 4.86 -8.32 7.55
C VAL A 40 5.39 -6.95 7.14
N ARG A 41 6.61 -6.92 6.60
CA ARG A 41 7.25 -5.72 6.01
C ARG A 41 6.62 -5.38 4.65
N GLY A 42 5.50 -4.68 4.69
CA GLY A 42 4.73 -4.31 3.51
C GLY A 42 5.25 -3.05 2.84
N HIS A 43 5.44 -3.09 1.53
CA HIS A 43 6.00 -1.97 0.77
C HIS A 43 4.89 -0.99 0.32
N LEU A 44 5.14 0.31 0.42
CA LEU A 44 4.28 1.34 -0.19
C LEU A 44 4.56 1.51 -1.70
N SER A 45 5.84 1.49 -2.07
CA SER A 45 6.33 1.32 -3.43
C SER A 45 6.87 -0.10 -3.60
N ALA A 46 6.22 -0.92 -4.41
CA ALA A 46 6.60 -2.32 -4.56
C ALA A 46 7.97 -2.48 -5.22
N SER A 47 8.77 -3.42 -4.71
CA SER A 47 10.09 -3.72 -5.24
C SER A 47 10.04 -4.14 -6.73
N THR A 48 8.99 -4.83 -7.15
CA THR A 48 8.76 -5.23 -8.55
C THR A 48 8.54 -4.04 -9.51
N GLU A 49 8.18 -2.87 -8.99
CA GLU A 49 8.02 -1.62 -9.75
C GLU A 49 9.35 -0.84 -9.90
N ARG A 50 10.43 -1.30 -9.27
CA ARG A 50 11.77 -0.67 -9.29
C ARG A 50 12.85 -1.67 -9.72
N SER A 51 12.65 -2.29 -10.88
CA SER A 51 13.53 -3.34 -11.41
C SER A 51 14.52 -2.89 -12.50
N ARG A 52 14.68 -1.57 -12.72
CA ARG A 52 15.62 -1.02 -13.70
C ARG A 52 17.08 -1.28 -13.33
N SER A 53 17.40 -1.25 -12.03
CA SER A 53 18.73 -1.53 -11.50
C SER A 53 18.63 -2.16 -10.12
N ILE A 54 19.73 -2.78 -9.68
CA ILE A 54 19.85 -3.32 -8.32
C ILE A 54 19.67 -2.21 -7.27
N LYS A 55 20.22 -1.01 -7.53
CA LYS A 55 20.04 0.17 -6.66
C LYS A 55 18.58 0.57 -6.53
N ASP A 56 17.86 0.65 -7.66
CA ASP A 56 16.43 1.01 -7.65
C ASP A 56 15.64 -0.01 -6.83
N LEU A 57 15.94 -1.31 -7.00
CA LEU A 57 15.28 -2.38 -6.26
C LEU A 57 15.53 -2.23 -4.75
N TYR A 58 16.79 -2.13 -4.33
CA TYR A 58 17.14 -2.05 -2.91
C TYR A 58 16.63 -0.77 -2.25
N SER A 59 16.48 0.34 -2.98
CA SER A 59 15.88 1.55 -2.43
C SER A 59 14.46 1.34 -1.90
N THR A 60 13.73 0.34 -2.40
CA THR A 60 12.39 -0.01 -1.92
C THR A 60 12.38 -0.73 -0.56
N PHE A 61 13.53 -1.24 -0.11
CA PHE A 61 13.66 -1.91 1.18
C PHE A 61 14.02 -0.96 2.33
N LEU A 62 14.26 0.33 2.05
CA LEU A 62 14.40 1.34 3.08
C LEU A 62 13.13 1.38 3.94
N THR A 63 13.29 1.41 5.26
CA THR A 63 12.21 1.41 6.27
C THR A 63 11.23 2.57 6.09
N THR A 64 11.67 3.68 5.52
CA THR A 64 10.79 4.81 5.12
C THR A 64 9.76 4.45 4.05
N ASN A 65 9.91 3.31 3.36
CA ASN A 65 8.96 2.75 2.39
C ASN A 65 8.22 1.51 2.93
N ILE A 66 8.55 1.05 4.14
CA ILE A 66 8.00 -0.16 4.74
C ILE A 66 7.01 0.21 5.83
N VAL A 67 5.85 -0.44 5.79
CA VAL A 67 4.82 -0.31 6.83
C VAL A 67 4.38 -1.69 7.31
N PRO A 68 3.93 -1.81 8.57
CA PRO A 68 3.45 -3.07 9.10
C PRO A 68 2.14 -3.47 8.40
N GLN A 69 2.13 -4.59 7.69
CA GLN A 69 0.94 -5.05 6.95
C GLN A 69 0.45 -6.44 7.37
N ASP A 70 -0.84 -6.70 7.20
CA ASP A 70 -1.36 -8.07 7.25
C ASP A 70 -0.65 -8.97 6.24
N LYS A 71 -0.22 -10.17 6.63
CA LYS A 71 0.41 -11.10 5.69
C LYS A 71 -0.51 -11.50 4.54
N LYS A 72 -1.78 -11.79 4.82
CA LYS A 72 -2.77 -12.16 3.79
C LYS A 72 -3.22 -10.94 3.00
N GLY A 73 -3.45 -9.79 3.63
CA GLY A 73 -3.80 -8.52 2.98
C GLY A 73 -2.74 -8.08 1.99
N ASN A 74 -1.48 -8.06 2.42
CA ASN A 74 -0.30 -7.79 1.58
C ASN A 74 -0.24 -8.77 0.40
N GLY A 75 -0.32 -10.08 0.68
CA GLY A 75 -0.19 -11.13 -0.34
C GLY A 75 -1.41 -11.36 -1.23
N SER A 76 -2.55 -10.70 -0.97
CA SER A 76 -3.79 -10.89 -1.75
C SER A 76 -4.27 -9.58 -2.34
N VAL A 77 -5.08 -8.81 -1.63
CA VAL A 77 -5.76 -7.61 -2.14
C VAL A 77 -4.75 -6.55 -2.58
N TRP A 78 -3.74 -6.26 -1.75
CA TRP A 78 -2.72 -5.26 -2.05
C TRP A 78 -1.85 -5.69 -3.24
N SER A 79 -1.25 -6.87 -3.19
CA SER A 79 -0.44 -7.41 -4.29
C SER A 79 -1.23 -7.57 -5.60
N SER A 80 -2.52 -7.92 -5.54
CA SER A 80 -3.37 -8.00 -6.74
C SER A 80 -3.56 -6.64 -7.40
N PHE A 81 -3.68 -5.57 -6.61
CA PHE A 81 -3.76 -4.21 -7.13
C PHE A 81 -2.42 -3.77 -7.74
N GLU A 82 -1.30 -4.04 -7.10
CA GLU A 82 0.04 -3.75 -7.65
C GLU A 82 0.28 -4.52 -8.95
N THR A 83 -0.18 -5.77 -9.03
CA THR A 83 -0.14 -6.56 -10.26
C THR A 83 -0.99 -5.92 -11.36
N HIS A 84 -2.19 -5.44 -11.04
CA HIS A 84 -3.03 -4.72 -12.00
C HIS A 84 -2.34 -3.47 -12.57
N LEU A 85 -1.68 -2.67 -11.72
CA LEU A 85 -0.91 -1.51 -12.18
C LEU A 85 0.26 -1.92 -13.09
N GLN A 86 0.95 -2.99 -12.76
CA GLN A 86 2.03 -3.53 -13.60
C GLN A 86 1.51 -4.02 -14.96
N THR A 87 0.35 -4.67 -15.02
CA THR A 87 -0.29 -5.07 -16.28
C THR A 87 -0.64 -3.84 -17.12
N ASN A 88 -1.25 -2.81 -16.53
CA ASN A 88 -1.56 -1.57 -17.25
C ASN A 88 -0.30 -0.88 -17.81
N PHE A 89 0.81 -0.90 -17.04
CA PHE A 89 2.08 -0.35 -17.49
C PHE A 89 2.74 -1.20 -18.60
N LYS A 90 2.88 -2.51 -18.39
CA LYS A 90 3.64 -3.41 -19.28
C LYS A 90 2.86 -3.81 -20.53
N GLU A 91 1.60 -4.20 -20.37
CA GLU A 91 0.78 -4.78 -21.43
C GLU A 91 -0.01 -3.71 -22.17
N LEU A 92 -0.66 -2.81 -21.44
CA LEU A 92 -1.45 -1.73 -22.05
C LEU A 92 -0.61 -0.50 -22.41
N GLN A 93 0.68 -0.47 -22.02
CA GLN A 93 1.62 0.62 -22.28
C GLN A 93 1.12 1.98 -21.78
N HIS A 94 0.42 1.98 -20.64
CA HIS A 94 0.03 3.21 -19.97
C HIS A 94 1.24 3.85 -19.28
N LYS A 95 1.25 5.19 -19.21
CA LYS A 95 2.11 5.91 -18.27
C LYS A 95 1.30 6.13 -16.99
N ILE A 96 1.83 5.73 -15.84
CA ILE A 96 1.11 5.76 -14.57
C ILE A 96 1.95 6.49 -13.52
N TYR A 97 1.33 7.43 -12.81
CA TYR A 97 1.85 8.05 -11.60
C TYR A 97 1.05 7.52 -10.41
N VAL A 98 1.76 7.17 -9.34
CA VAL A 98 1.15 6.59 -8.14
C VAL A 98 1.67 7.33 -6.92
N VAL A 99 0.75 7.68 -6.03
CA VAL A 99 1.06 8.19 -4.68
C VAL A 99 0.48 7.19 -3.70
N SER A 100 1.26 6.74 -2.72
CA SER A 100 0.84 5.73 -1.74
C SER A 100 0.98 6.28 -0.32
N GLY A 101 0.18 5.76 0.60
CA GLY A 101 0.34 6.04 2.02
C GLY A 101 -0.52 5.15 2.89
N VAL A 102 -0.61 5.53 4.15
CA VAL A 102 -1.36 4.82 5.19
C VAL A 102 -2.40 5.72 5.85
N TYR A 103 -3.34 5.12 6.56
CA TYR A 103 -4.44 5.81 7.22
C TYR A 103 -4.75 5.17 8.58
N GLY A 104 -4.91 6.00 9.61
CA GLY A 104 -5.24 5.60 10.97
C GLY A 104 -4.27 4.60 11.60
N THR A 105 -4.66 4.04 12.75
CA THR A 105 -3.95 2.97 13.47
C THR A 105 -4.90 1.86 13.90
N GLY A 106 -4.43 0.61 14.01
CA GLY A 106 -5.23 -0.48 14.60
C GLY A 106 -5.31 -1.78 13.81
N GLY A 107 -4.59 -1.91 12.68
CA GLY A 107 -4.47 -3.20 11.97
C GLY A 107 -5.78 -3.73 11.35
N GLY A 108 -6.65 -2.81 10.89
CA GLY A 108 -7.90 -3.10 10.21
C GLY A 108 -9.01 -3.60 11.15
N GLN A 109 -10.12 -2.87 11.23
CA GLN A 109 -11.30 -3.30 12.00
C GLN A 109 -11.75 -4.74 11.62
N SER A 110 -12.25 -5.50 12.59
CA SER A 110 -12.69 -6.92 12.47
C SER A 110 -11.59 -8.00 12.39
N ASN A 111 -10.31 -7.64 12.55
CA ASN A 111 -9.25 -8.62 12.77
C ASN A 111 -9.30 -9.12 14.24
N PRO A 112 -9.21 -10.44 14.53
CA PRO A 112 -8.99 -10.92 15.90
C PRO A 112 -7.67 -10.40 16.52
N ASN A 113 -6.78 -9.87 15.68
CA ASN A 113 -5.48 -9.34 16.02
C ASN A 113 -5.45 -7.81 15.77
N ILE A 114 -6.10 -7.04 16.63
CA ILE A 114 -6.03 -5.57 16.60
C ILE A 114 -4.69 -5.15 17.20
N PHE A 115 -3.78 -4.67 16.35
CA PHE A 115 -2.50 -4.11 16.77
C PHE A 115 -2.50 -2.63 16.39
N GLN A 116 -2.45 -1.74 17.38
CA GLN A 116 -2.25 -0.30 17.13
C GLN A 116 -0.78 0.00 16.86
N GLU A 117 0.11 -0.75 17.52
CA GLU A 117 1.55 -0.61 17.45
C GLU A 117 2.21 -1.96 17.83
N PHE A 118 3.46 -2.17 17.43
CA PHE A 118 4.32 -3.21 18.00
C PHE A 118 5.68 -2.62 18.40
N GLN A 119 6.33 -3.28 19.34
CA GLN A 119 7.67 -2.90 19.81
C GLN A 119 8.71 -3.31 18.77
N ALA A 120 9.61 -2.39 18.45
CA ALA A 120 10.72 -2.69 17.55
C ALA A 120 11.63 -3.76 18.18
N GLN A 121 12.08 -4.72 17.38
CA GLN A 121 12.89 -5.84 17.89
C GLN A 121 14.23 -5.38 18.48
N THR A 122 14.86 -4.38 17.89
CA THR A 122 16.20 -3.92 18.30
C THR A 122 16.15 -2.89 19.44
N ASN A 123 14.99 -2.30 19.71
CA ASN A 123 14.80 -1.31 20.77
C ASN A 123 13.39 -1.40 21.38
N PRO A 124 13.24 -1.90 22.63
CA PRO A 124 11.93 -2.06 23.27
C PRO A 124 11.25 -0.74 23.63
N GLU A 125 11.97 0.39 23.64
CA GLU A 125 11.39 1.72 23.84
C GLU A 125 10.78 2.31 22.56
N GLU A 126 11.17 1.77 21.40
CA GLU A 126 10.69 2.21 20.10
C GLU A 126 9.43 1.41 19.71
N LYS A 127 8.42 2.15 19.25
CA LYS A 127 7.14 1.58 18.83
C LYS A 127 6.83 1.98 17.41
N ILE A 128 6.37 1.02 16.64
CA ILE A 128 6.03 1.20 15.23
C ILE A 128 4.51 1.12 15.11
N ALA A 129 3.89 2.22 14.67
CA ALA A 129 2.47 2.29 14.45
C ALA A 129 2.03 1.33 13.33
N VAL A 130 0.92 0.63 13.56
CA VAL A 130 0.35 -0.32 12.62
C VAL A 130 -0.88 0.32 11.98
N PRO A 131 -0.86 0.61 10.67
CA PRO A 131 -1.93 1.37 10.04
C PRO A 131 -3.24 0.58 10.00
N ASP A 132 -4.37 1.30 10.07
CA ASP A 132 -5.71 0.68 9.92
C ASP A 132 -6.00 0.35 8.45
N LYS A 133 -5.58 1.23 7.53
CA LYS A 133 -5.76 1.06 6.09
C LYS A 133 -4.53 1.54 5.32
N LEU A 134 -4.41 1.07 4.08
CA LEU A 134 -3.45 1.55 3.11
C LEU A 134 -4.17 2.15 1.92
N TRP A 135 -3.61 3.21 1.35
CA TRP A 135 -4.18 3.85 0.17
C TRP A 135 -3.16 4.05 -0.93
N LYS A 136 -3.64 4.06 -2.18
CA LYS A 136 -2.93 4.67 -3.31
C LYS A 136 -3.87 5.54 -4.14
N VAL A 137 -3.31 6.61 -4.69
CA VAL A 137 -3.88 7.41 -5.77
C VAL A 137 -3.16 7.07 -7.05
N VAL A 138 -3.93 6.76 -8.09
CA VAL A 138 -3.43 6.39 -9.41
C VAL A 138 -3.85 7.45 -10.41
N MET A 139 -2.91 7.95 -11.19
CA MET A 139 -3.12 8.84 -12.33
C MET A 139 -2.53 8.18 -13.57
N GLY A 140 -3.35 7.91 -14.58
CA GLY A 140 -2.91 7.19 -15.76
C GLY A 140 -3.15 7.93 -17.06
N PHE A 141 -2.27 7.64 -18.00
CA PHE A 141 -2.34 8.08 -19.38
C PHE A 141 -2.40 6.85 -20.26
N TYR A 142 -3.41 6.77 -21.13
CA TYR A 142 -3.56 5.69 -22.09
C TYR A 142 -2.38 5.70 -23.09
N LYS A 143 -2.13 4.56 -23.72
CA LYS A 143 -1.10 4.44 -24.76
C LYS A 143 -1.33 5.48 -25.85
N GLY A 144 -0.30 6.29 -26.12
CA GLY A 144 -0.34 7.31 -27.17
C GLY A 144 -1.09 8.59 -26.79
N SER A 145 -1.52 8.73 -25.53
CA SER A 145 -2.10 9.99 -25.05
C SER A 145 -1.09 11.13 -25.20
N THR A 146 -1.54 12.23 -25.80
CA THR A 146 -0.80 13.49 -25.96
C THR A 146 -1.28 14.56 -24.98
N SER A 147 -2.23 14.22 -24.11
CA SER A 147 -2.77 15.12 -23.10
C SER A 147 -1.68 15.49 -22.09
N GLU A 148 -1.67 16.75 -21.66
CA GLU A 148 -0.85 17.21 -20.54
C GLU A 148 -1.40 16.70 -19.19
N TYR A 149 -2.69 16.36 -19.14
CA TYR A 149 -3.38 15.87 -17.95
C TYR A 149 -3.66 14.36 -18.03
N PRO A 150 -3.77 13.67 -16.86
CA PRO A 150 -4.13 12.26 -16.84
C PRO A 150 -5.46 12.01 -17.56
N ASP A 151 -5.54 10.89 -18.29
CA ASP A 151 -6.79 10.44 -18.90
C ASP A 151 -7.75 9.86 -17.85
N TYR A 152 -7.18 9.36 -16.74
CA TYR A 152 -7.93 8.86 -15.60
C TYR A 152 -7.22 9.08 -14.28
N ALA A 153 -8.00 9.22 -13.21
CA ALA A 153 -7.53 9.22 -11.84
C ALA A 153 -8.51 8.48 -10.93
N TYR A 154 -7.99 7.77 -9.93
CA TYR A 154 -8.81 7.14 -8.89
C TYR A 154 -7.98 6.83 -7.63
N GLY A 155 -8.67 6.68 -6.51
CA GLY A 155 -8.10 6.22 -5.25
C GLY A 155 -8.44 4.75 -4.99
N VAL A 156 -7.61 4.08 -4.20
CA VAL A 156 -7.94 2.81 -3.55
C VAL A 156 -7.60 2.96 -2.08
N LEU A 157 -8.48 2.51 -1.18
CA LEU A 157 -8.28 2.50 0.27
C LEU A 157 -8.63 1.12 0.83
N VAL A 158 -7.60 0.29 1.05
CA VAL A 158 -7.75 -1.11 1.45
C VAL A 158 -7.55 -1.23 2.96
N PRO A 159 -8.41 -1.96 3.69
CA PRO A 159 -8.15 -2.27 5.09
C PRO A 159 -6.86 -3.08 5.23
N ASN A 160 -6.06 -2.73 6.23
CA ASN A 160 -4.90 -3.50 6.61
C ASN A 160 -5.36 -4.71 7.42
N ASN A 161 -6.07 -5.67 6.84
CA ASN A 161 -6.44 -6.91 7.53
C ASN A 161 -6.56 -8.08 6.56
N ALA A 162 -6.57 -9.28 7.15
CA ALA A 162 -6.69 -10.54 6.45
C ALA A 162 -8.09 -10.74 5.86
N LEU A 163 -8.32 -10.12 4.69
CA LEU A 163 -9.50 -10.29 3.84
C LEU A 163 -10.76 -9.65 4.46
N ASP A 164 -11.40 -8.71 3.75
CA ASP A 164 -12.84 -8.48 3.93
C ASP A 164 -13.56 -9.74 3.45
N VAL A 165 -13.64 -10.73 4.33
CA VAL A 165 -14.36 -11.98 4.10
C VAL A 165 -15.83 -11.62 3.96
N LEU A 166 -16.37 -11.84 2.77
CA LEU A 166 -17.78 -11.65 2.48
C LEU A 166 -18.58 -12.89 2.91
N GLU A 167 -18.04 -14.07 2.67
CA GLU A 167 -18.73 -15.33 2.92
C GLU A 167 -17.75 -16.48 3.20
N ILE A 168 -18.14 -17.38 4.11
CA ILE A 168 -17.43 -18.65 4.35
C ILE A 168 -18.42 -19.79 4.11
N GLU A 169 -18.13 -20.62 3.11
CA GLU A 169 -18.85 -21.87 2.87
C GLU A 169 -18.24 -22.97 3.75
N TYR A 170 -19.05 -23.64 4.57
CA TYR A 170 -18.62 -24.76 5.41
C TYR A 170 -19.01 -26.10 4.77
N ASN A 171 -18.15 -27.11 4.91
CA ASN A 171 -18.51 -28.47 4.52
C ASN A 171 -19.40 -29.15 5.58
N ASN A 172 -19.94 -30.33 5.25
CA ASN A 172 -20.81 -31.11 6.13
C ASN A 172 -20.15 -31.58 7.45
N LYS A 173 -18.86 -31.30 7.65
CA LYS A 173 -18.09 -31.55 8.88
C LYS A 173 -17.79 -30.26 9.66
N GLY A 174 -18.39 -29.13 9.28
CA GLY A 174 -18.20 -27.84 9.93
C GLY A 174 -16.83 -27.19 9.66
N LYS A 175 -16.08 -27.63 8.64
CA LYS A 175 -14.80 -27.00 8.26
C LYS A 175 -14.99 -26.03 7.09
N PRO A 176 -14.32 -24.86 7.10
CA PRO A 176 -14.40 -23.93 5.99
C PRO A 176 -13.85 -24.58 4.71
N ARG A 177 -14.63 -24.53 3.64
CA ARG A 177 -14.35 -25.11 2.32
C ARG A 177 -13.98 -24.04 1.31
N LYS A 178 -14.62 -22.87 1.37
CA LYS A 178 -14.38 -21.73 0.48
C LYS A 178 -14.54 -20.44 1.26
N VAL A 179 -13.63 -19.50 1.03
CA VAL A 179 -13.72 -18.13 1.57
C VAL A 179 -13.87 -17.19 0.38
N THR A 180 -14.99 -16.49 0.31
CA THR A 180 -15.22 -15.40 -0.63
C THR A 180 -14.76 -14.12 0.05
N SER A 181 -13.89 -13.36 -0.62
CA SER A 181 -13.34 -12.10 -0.12
C SER A 181 -13.52 -11.00 -1.14
N LYS A 182 -13.57 -9.74 -0.66
CA LYS A 182 -13.51 -8.58 -1.54
C LYS A 182 -12.22 -8.56 -2.35
N LYS A 183 -12.32 -8.07 -3.58
CA LYS A 183 -11.17 -7.78 -4.45
C LYS A 183 -10.76 -6.33 -4.27
N TRP A 184 -9.56 -5.98 -4.72
CA TRP A 184 -9.06 -4.60 -4.62
C TRP A 184 -10.00 -3.58 -5.27
N SER A 185 -10.70 -3.97 -6.34
CA SER A 185 -11.65 -3.13 -7.06
C SER A 185 -12.85 -2.70 -6.21
N ASP A 186 -13.21 -3.50 -5.20
CA ASP A 186 -14.31 -3.20 -4.27
C ASP A 186 -13.94 -2.08 -3.28
N PHE A 187 -12.66 -1.70 -3.24
CA PHE A 187 -12.09 -0.64 -2.40
C PHE A 187 -11.70 0.60 -3.20
N ARG A 188 -12.26 0.75 -4.41
CA ARG A 188 -11.98 1.90 -5.28
C ARG A 188 -12.84 3.09 -4.87
N TYR A 189 -12.23 4.26 -4.87
CA TYR A 189 -12.86 5.54 -4.56
C TYR A 189 -12.56 6.55 -5.66
N THR A 190 -13.43 7.55 -5.80
CA THR A 190 -13.05 8.79 -6.48
C THR A 190 -11.95 9.49 -5.68
N ILE A 191 -11.17 10.37 -6.34
CA ILE A 191 -10.15 11.15 -5.62
C ILE A 191 -10.81 12.02 -4.55
N LYS A 192 -11.96 12.64 -4.88
CA LYS A 192 -12.71 13.49 -3.94
C LYS A 192 -13.16 12.74 -2.69
N GLU A 193 -13.69 11.53 -2.83
CA GLU A 193 -14.09 10.70 -1.68
C GLU A 193 -12.87 10.32 -0.84
N LEU A 194 -11.76 9.93 -1.47
CA LEU A 194 -10.55 9.57 -0.75
C LEU A 194 -9.98 10.77 0.02
N GLU A 195 -9.86 11.94 -0.61
CA GLU A 195 -9.44 13.19 0.06
C GLU A 195 -10.34 13.50 1.26
N THR A 196 -11.66 13.39 1.10
CA THR A 196 -12.61 13.62 2.20
C THR A 196 -12.34 12.69 3.39
N ILE A 197 -12.04 11.41 3.13
CA ILE A 197 -11.71 10.44 4.17
C ILE A 197 -10.38 10.78 4.85
N LEU A 198 -9.34 11.07 4.05
CA LEU A 198 -8.00 11.33 4.56
C LEU A 198 -7.91 12.65 5.32
N ASN A 199 -8.56 13.71 4.84
CA ASN A 199 -8.53 15.04 5.47
C ASN A 199 -9.28 15.04 6.80
N ARG A 200 -10.37 14.28 6.93
CA ARG A 200 -11.08 14.14 8.21
C ARG A 200 -10.18 13.56 9.31
N ASP A 201 -9.32 12.60 8.98
CA ASP A 201 -8.37 12.00 9.94
C ASP A 201 -7.27 12.98 10.36
N LEU A 202 -6.87 13.88 9.47
CA LEU A 202 -5.94 14.98 9.78
C LEU A 202 -6.60 16.07 10.63
N GLU A 203 -7.86 16.40 10.36
CA GLU A 203 -8.64 17.32 11.19
C GLU A 203 -8.78 16.78 12.62
N ASP A 204 -9.08 15.49 12.77
CA ASP A 204 -9.20 14.81 14.06
C ASP A 204 -7.86 14.78 14.83
N SER A 205 -6.71 14.78 14.13
CA SER A 205 -5.37 14.83 14.74
C SER A 205 -4.85 16.25 14.98
N GLY A 206 -5.52 17.28 14.47
CA GLY A 206 -5.13 18.69 14.61
C GLY A 206 -4.00 19.13 13.68
N GLU A 207 -3.72 18.34 12.63
CA GLU A 207 -2.71 18.66 11.62
C GLU A 207 -3.19 19.78 10.68
N SER A 208 -2.31 20.71 10.33
CA SER A 208 -2.65 21.82 9.40
C SER A 208 -2.50 21.45 7.92
N PHE A 209 -2.17 20.19 7.64
CA PHE A 209 -1.98 19.66 6.30
C PHE A 209 -3.32 19.24 5.68
N GLU A 210 -3.46 19.39 4.37
CA GLU A 210 -4.62 18.94 3.62
C GLU A 210 -4.16 18.19 2.36
N TYR A 211 -4.72 17.01 2.12
CA TYR A 211 -4.58 16.31 0.87
C TYR A 211 -5.36 17.04 -0.24
N ASP A 212 -4.62 17.62 -1.18
CA ASP A 212 -5.12 18.07 -2.48
C ASP A 212 -4.36 17.34 -3.60
N PHE A 213 -4.77 16.11 -3.89
CA PHE A 213 -4.26 15.39 -5.03
C PHE A 213 -4.63 16.11 -6.33
N LEU A 214 -3.80 15.96 -7.36
CA LEU A 214 -3.95 16.69 -8.62
C LEU A 214 -3.81 18.22 -8.46
N SER A 215 -3.15 18.70 -7.39
CA SER A 215 -2.92 20.14 -7.14
C SER A 215 -2.23 20.86 -8.29
N ASN A 216 -1.39 20.17 -9.06
CA ASN A 216 -0.72 20.72 -10.24
C ASN A 216 -1.64 20.91 -11.47
N ILE A 217 -2.88 20.41 -11.44
CA ILE A 217 -3.86 20.63 -12.51
C ILE A 217 -4.55 21.98 -12.26
N THR A 218 -4.19 22.98 -13.05
CA THR A 218 -4.68 24.36 -12.88
C THR A 218 -6.05 24.61 -13.49
N ASP A 219 -6.44 23.83 -14.51
CA ASP A 219 -7.78 23.90 -15.09
C ASP A 219 -8.83 23.35 -14.09
N PRO A 220 -9.74 24.19 -13.57
CA PRO A 220 -10.68 23.77 -12.53
C PRO A 220 -11.69 22.72 -13.00
N GLN A 221 -12.09 22.77 -14.28
CA GLN A 221 -13.07 21.84 -14.81
C GLN A 221 -12.44 20.46 -15.03
N ILE A 222 -11.20 20.42 -15.53
CA ILE A 222 -10.44 19.17 -15.68
C ILE A 222 -10.14 18.56 -14.31
N LYS A 223 -9.66 19.36 -13.35
CA LYS A 223 -9.40 18.91 -11.98
C LYS A 223 -10.67 18.34 -11.34
N LYS A 224 -11.79 19.07 -11.41
CA LYS A 224 -13.09 18.60 -10.90
C LYS A 224 -13.52 17.30 -11.57
N ASN A 225 -13.44 17.22 -12.90
CA ASN A 225 -13.81 16.02 -13.65
C ASN A 225 -12.97 14.80 -13.25
N LEU A 226 -11.66 14.95 -13.08
CA LEU A 226 -10.79 13.87 -12.64
C LEU A 226 -11.03 13.48 -11.19
N LYS A 227 -11.39 14.44 -10.33
CA LYS A 227 -11.67 14.17 -8.93
C LYS A 227 -12.99 13.46 -8.69
N GLU A 228 -14.01 13.78 -9.48
CA GLU A 228 -15.38 13.29 -9.29
C GLU A 228 -15.74 12.09 -10.17
N LYS A 229 -14.99 11.81 -11.25
CA LYS A 229 -15.26 10.64 -12.09
C LYS A 229 -14.86 9.35 -11.36
N GLY A 230 -15.86 8.67 -10.81
CA GLY A 230 -15.80 7.24 -10.53
C GLY A 230 -15.74 6.51 -11.86
N GLN A 231 -14.54 6.15 -12.31
CA GLN A 231 -14.40 5.42 -13.56
C GLN A 231 -15.02 4.02 -13.41
N SER A 232 -16.25 3.83 -13.91
CA SER A 232 -16.85 2.51 -14.13
C SER A 232 -16.18 1.88 -15.36
N PHE A 233 -15.18 1.04 -15.13
CA PHE A 233 -14.61 0.17 -16.16
C PHE A 233 -15.15 -1.20 -15.87
N VAL A 234 -16.02 -1.66 -16.77
CA VAL A 234 -16.47 -3.06 -16.85
C VAL A 234 -15.29 -3.94 -17.21
#